data_AF-A0A367M4D8-F1
#
_entry.id   AF-A0A367M4D8-F1
#
_cell.length_a   1.000
_cell.length_b   1.000
_cell.length_c   1.000
_cell.angle_alpha   90.00
_cell.angle_beta   90.00
_cell.angle_gamma   90.00
#
_symmetry.space_group_name_H-M   'P 1'
#
loop_
_entity.id
_entity.type
_entity.pdbx_description
1 polymer ?
#
loop_
_entity_poly.entity_id
_entity_poly.type
_entity_poly.pdbx_seq_one_letter_code
_entity_poly.pdbx_strand_id
1 'polypeptide(L)'
;MYPAPDMSLWQGRIDSQEGADARRWHQWMRPYADDAEAASVLLGFASDEGVRRNQGRQGARHGPPALRRALANLAWHGEQAIYDAGDIVAGDELEAAQECSAQRV
;
A
#
# COMPACT_ATOMS: atom_id res chain seq x y z
N MET A 1 -8.48 -13.32 7.94
CA MET A 1 -7.62 -13.61 6.76
C MET A 1 -7.47 -12.29 6.02
N TYR A 2 -6.24 -11.79 5.92
CA TYR A 2 -5.97 -10.51 5.26
C TYR A 2 -6.21 -10.67 3.76
N PRO A 3 -6.96 -9.77 3.10
CA PRO A 3 -7.02 -9.81 1.65
C PRO A 3 -5.61 -9.63 1.09
N ALA A 4 -5.26 -10.42 0.09
CA ALA A 4 -4.01 -10.26 -0.63
C ALA A 4 -3.91 -8.82 -1.19
N PRO A 5 -2.70 -8.22 -1.26
CA PRO A 5 -2.52 -6.91 -1.85
C PRO A 5 -3.04 -6.89 -3.30
N ASP A 6 -3.79 -5.85 -3.65
CA ASP A 6 -4.23 -5.64 -5.03
C ASP A 6 -3.07 -5.10 -5.87
N MET A 7 -2.32 -6.02 -6.46
CA MET A 7 -1.16 -5.68 -7.28
C MET A 7 -1.52 -4.98 -8.60
N SER A 8 -2.81 -4.96 -9.00
CA SER A 8 -3.23 -4.22 -10.21
C SER A 8 -3.12 -2.69 -10.04
N LEU A 9 -2.99 -2.20 -8.81
CA LEU A 9 -2.75 -0.78 -8.52
C LEU A 9 -1.32 -0.35 -8.83
N TRP A 10 -0.39 -1.31 -8.92
CA TRP A 10 1.01 -1.10 -9.26
C TRP A 10 1.23 -1.32 -10.75
N GLN A 11 0.78 -0.36 -11.54
CA GLN A 11 0.98 -0.34 -12.98
C GLN A 11 1.31 1.08 -13.46
N GLY A 12 2.06 1.18 -14.56
CA GLY A 12 2.57 2.46 -15.01
C GLY A 12 3.31 2.40 -16.35
N ARG A 13 3.99 3.50 -16.65
CA ARG A 13 4.87 3.64 -17.82
C ARG A 13 6.10 2.76 -17.65
N ILE A 14 6.52 2.06 -18.70
CA ILE A 14 7.75 1.26 -18.71
C ILE A 14 8.71 1.82 -19.77
N ASP A 15 9.88 2.28 -19.33
CA ASP A 15 10.86 2.97 -20.16
C ASP A 15 11.97 2.02 -20.62
N SER A 16 11.59 0.99 -21.40
CA SER A 16 12.49 -0.11 -21.82
C SER A 16 13.77 0.33 -22.56
N GLN A 17 13.76 1.52 -23.18
CA GLN A 17 14.89 2.06 -23.94
C GLN A 17 15.88 2.85 -23.07
N GLU A 18 15.52 3.24 -21.85
CA GLU A 18 16.32 4.09 -20.96
C GLU A 18 17.20 3.28 -19.98
N GLY A 19 17.15 1.95 -20.04
CA GLY A 19 17.97 1.06 -19.23
C GLY A 19 17.47 0.85 -17.80
N ALA A 20 18.29 0.21 -16.96
CA ALA A 20 17.90 -0.25 -15.62
C ALA A 20 17.66 0.90 -14.61
N ASP A 21 18.18 2.09 -14.91
CA ASP A 21 18.09 3.29 -14.06
C ASP A 21 16.75 4.02 -14.20
N ALA A 22 15.99 3.77 -15.28
CA ALA A 22 14.66 4.33 -15.49
C ALA A 22 13.55 3.55 -14.75
N ARG A 23 13.89 2.93 -13.61
CA ARG A 23 12.97 2.10 -12.83
C ARG A 23 11.93 2.95 -12.11
N ARG A 24 10.70 2.44 -12.07
CA ARG A 24 9.59 3.02 -11.31
C ARG A 24 9.14 2.08 -10.20
N TRP A 25 8.46 2.64 -9.20
CA TRP A 25 7.96 1.90 -8.03
C TRP A 25 7.23 0.60 -8.40
N HIS A 26 6.33 0.66 -9.38
CA HIS A 26 5.55 -0.52 -9.79
C HIS A 26 6.40 -1.66 -10.39
N GLN A 27 7.61 -1.36 -10.88
CA GLN A 27 8.54 -2.37 -11.40
C GLN A 27 9.38 -3.03 -10.30
N TRP A 28 9.35 -2.48 -9.08
CA TRP A 28 10.12 -2.97 -7.94
C TRP A 28 9.25 -3.52 -6.80
N MET A 29 8.01 -3.05 -6.70
CA MET A 29 7.04 -3.47 -5.69
C MET A 29 6.64 -4.94 -5.85
N ARG A 30 6.62 -5.67 -4.73
CA ARG A 30 6.20 -7.08 -4.65
C ARG A 30 5.08 -7.25 -3.63
N PRO A 31 4.22 -8.27 -3.75
CA PRO A 31 3.29 -8.61 -2.67
C PRO A 31 4.07 -9.04 -1.42
N TYR A 32 3.66 -8.57 -0.25
CA TYR A 32 4.19 -9.05 1.02
C TYR A 32 3.72 -10.49 1.28
N ALA A 33 4.64 -11.33 1.74
CA ALA A 33 4.39 -12.71 2.14
C ALA A 33 5.11 -12.97 3.48
N ASP A 34 4.68 -14.00 4.21
CA ASP A 34 5.21 -14.29 5.55
C ASP A 34 6.70 -14.69 5.55
N ASP A 35 7.24 -15.08 4.38
CA ASP A 35 8.65 -15.41 4.14
C ASP A 35 9.45 -14.27 3.50
N ALA A 36 8.90 -13.06 3.46
CA ALA A 36 9.57 -11.90 2.88
C ALA A 36 10.88 -11.56 3.63
N GLU A 37 11.92 -11.24 2.88
CA GLU A 37 13.17 -10.70 3.42
C GLU A 37 12.92 -9.37 4.16
N ALA A 38 13.76 -9.06 5.15
CA ALA A 38 13.66 -7.81 5.91
C ALA A 38 13.81 -6.59 5.00
N ALA A 39 12.74 -5.81 4.85
CA ALA A 39 12.69 -4.69 3.94
C ALA A 39 11.57 -3.69 4.30
N SER A 40 11.37 -2.66 3.48
CA SER A 40 10.28 -1.72 3.70
C SER A 40 8.94 -2.30 3.25
N VAL A 41 7.91 -2.20 4.09
CA VAL A 41 6.56 -2.72 3.79
C VAL A 41 5.54 -1.57 3.84
N LEU A 42 4.74 -1.44 2.79
CA LEU A 42 3.62 -0.52 2.74
C LEU A 42 2.35 -1.24 3.22
N LEU A 43 1.72 -0.71 4.27
CA LEU A 43 0.43 -1.17 4.78
C LEU A 43 -0.57 -0.02 4.67
N GLY A 44 -1.71 -0.26 4.02
CA GLY A 44 -2.80 0.71 3.97
C GLY A 44 -3.79 0.52 5.11
N PHE A 45 -4.26 1.62 5.67
CA PHE A 45 -5.38 1.62 6.62
C PHE A 45 -6.58 2.35 6.01
N ALA A 46 -7.49 1.57 5.43
CA ALA A 46 -8.65 2.07 4.71
C ALA A 46 -9.85 2.20 5.65
N SER A 47 -9.98 3.36 6.31
CA SER A 47 -11.05 3.65 7.26
C SER A 47 -11.59 5.07 7.11
N ASP A 48 -12.91 5.20 7.21
CA ASP A 48 -13.59 6.49 7.43
C ASP A 48 -14.10 6.62 8.87
N GLU A 49 -13.97 5.59 9.70
CA GLU A 49 -14.70 5.50 10.95
C GLU A 49 -14.25 6.55 11.97
N GLY A 50 -12.93 6.74 12.11
CA GLY A 50 -12.40 7.83 12.94
C GLY A 50 -12.79 9.22 12.42
N VAL A 51 -12.88 9.41 11.10
CA VAL A 51 -13.31 10.67 10.49
C VAL A 51 -14.79 10.93 10.78
N ARG A 52 -15.63 9.89 10.62
CA ARG A 52 -17.07 9.94 10.88
C ARG A 52 -17.35 10.23 12.36
N ARG A 53 -16.70 9.53 13.29
CA ARG A 53 -16.83 9.75 14.74
C ARG A 53 -16.45 11.18 15.14
N ASN A 54 -15.49 11.79 14.44
CA ASN A 54 -15.07 13.17 14.63
C ASN A 54 -15.85 14.19 13.76
N GLN A 55 -17.01 13.83 13.21
CA GLN A 55 -17.88 14.72 12.42
C GLN A 55 -17.19 15.33 11.18
N GLY A 56 -16.16 14.66 10.67
CA GLY A 56 -15.45 15.05 9.45
C GLY A 56 -16.17 14.59 8.18
N ARG A 57 -15.59 14.96 7.03
CA ARG A 57 -16.06 14.50 5.71
C ARG A 57 -15.40 13.17 5.37
N GLN A 58 -16.21 12.13 5.20
CA GLN A 58 -15.77 10.78 4.83
C GLN A 58 -15.10 10.76 3.45
N GLY A 59 -14.21 9.78 3.22
CA GLY A 59 -13.45 9.58 2.00
C GLY A 59 -11.99 9.13 2.21
N ALA A 60 -11.50 9.19 3.45
CA ALA A 60 -10.15 8.75 3.82
C ALA A 60 -9.92 7.26 3.53
N ARG A 61 -10.97 6.43 3.57
CA ARG A 61 -10.88 5.01 3.17
C ARG A 61 -10.38 4.79 1.74
N HIS A 62 -10.51 5.78 0.86
CA HIS A 62 -10.02 5.72 -0.52
C HIS A 62 -8.56 6.18 -0.66
N GLY A 63 -7.97 6.69 0.42
CA GLY A 63 -6.58 7.16 0.46
C GLY A 63 -5.57 6.09 0.08
N PRO A 64 -5.57 4.90 0.71
CA PRO A 64 -4.59 3.86 0.40
C PRO A 64 -4.53 3.47 -1.09
N PRO A 65 -5.63 3.11 -1.78
CA PRO A 65 -5.56 2.78 -3.20
C PRO A 65 -5.24 3.99 -4.09
N ALA A 66 -5.58 5.22 -3.68
CA ALA A 66 -5.18 6.44 -4.41
C ALA A 66 -3.66 6.70 -4.31
N LEU A 67 -3.10 6.50 -3.12
CA LEU A 67 -1.67 6.65 -2.85
C LEU A 67 -0.86 5.65 -3.70
N ARG A 68 -1.26 4.37 -3.74
CA ARG A 68 -0.58 3.35 -4.57
C ARG A 68 -0.52 3.75 -6.04
N ARG A 69 -1.64 4.19 -6.63
CA ARG A 69 -1.70 4.66 -8.02
C ARG A 69 -0.80 5.87 -8.26
N ALA A 70 -0.73 6.79 -7.31
CA ALA A 70 0.14 7.96 -7.40
C ALA A 70 1.63 7.58 -7.33
N LEU A 71 1.99 6.66 -6.42
CA LEU A 71 3.37 6.19 -6.26
C LEU A 71 3.84 5.33 -7.43
N ALA A 72 2.97 4.52 -8.03
CA ALA A 72 3.33 3.50 -9.03
C ALA A 72 4.22 4.03 -10.16
N ASN A 73 3.97 5.25 -10.63
CA ASN A 73 4.71 5.88 -11.73
C ASN A 73 5.90 6.72 -11.28
N LEU A 74 6.17 6.90 -9.99
CA LEU A 74 7.35 7.64 -9.55
C LEU A 74 8.62 6.84 -9.80
N ALA A 75 9.73 7.54 -10.04
CA ALA A 75 11.04 6.91 -10.16
C ALA A 75 11.44 6.23 -8.83
N TRP A 76 12.07 5.07 -8.94
CA TRP A 76 12.58 4.30 -7.81
C TRP A 76 14.10 4.22 -7.89
N HIS A 77 14.77 4.72 -6.86
CA HIS A 77 16.23 4.79 -6.77
C HIS A 77 16.79 3.93 -5.62
N GLY A 78 15.94 3.16 -4.95
CA GLY A 78 16.35 2.30 -3.84
C GLY A 78 16.87 0.94 -4.32
N GLU A 79 17.59 0.25 -3.44
CA GLU A 79 18.15 -1.07 -3.72
C GLU A 79 17.49 -2.18 -2.87
N GLN A 80 16.90 -1.81 -1.74
CA GLN A 80 16.21 -2.75 -0.85
C GLN A 80 14.87 -3.17 -1.45
N ALA A 81 14.44 -4.39 -1.15
CA ALA A 81 13.10 -4.84 -1.49
C ALA A 81 12.04 -3.91 -0.88
N ILE A 82 10.91 -3.79 -1.58
CA ILE A 82 9.74 -3.11 -1.06
C ILE A 82 8.52 -4.00 -1.29
N TYR A 83 7.67 -4.08 -0.28
CA TYR A 83 6.50 -4.95 -0.31
C TYR A 83 5.22 -4.17 -0.06
N ASP A 84 4.13 -4.62 -0.66
CA ASP A 84 2.77 -4.17 -0.35
C ASP A 84 2.06 -5.25 0.47
N ALA A 85 1.67 -4.91 1.70
CA ALA A 85 0.93 -5.79 2.59
C ALA A 85 -0.60 -5.69 2.44
N GLY A 86 -1.07 -4.87 1.50
CA GLY A 86 -2.47 -4.65 1.21
C GLY A 86 -3.10 -3.61 2.14
N ASP A 87 -4.42 -3.69 2.27
CA ASP A 87 -5.20 -2.77 3.08
C ASP A 87 -5.86 -3.50 4.25
N ILE A 88 -5.79 -2.88 5.42
CA ILE A 88 -6.71 -3.16 6.52
C ILE A 88 -7.93 -2.28 6.31
N VAL A 89 -9.06 -2.93 6.06
CA VAL A 89 -10.34 -2.26 5.89
C VAL A 89 -11.05 -2.26 7.23
N ALA A 90 -11.24 -1.07 7.81
CA ALA A 90 -12.07 -0.93 9.00
C ALA A 90 -13.54 -0.75 8.55
N GLY A 91 -14.42 -1.61 9.08
CA GLY A 91 -15.85 -1.33 9.11
C GLY A 91 -16.16 -0.35 10.25
N ASP A 92 -17.23 -0.62 11.01
CA ASP A 92 -17.60 0.21 12.16
C ASP A 92 -16.72 -0.04 13.42
N GLU A 93 -15.98 -1.16 13.42
CA GLU A 93 -15.07 -1.60 14.48
C GLU A 93 -13.65 -1.03 14.27
N LEU A 94 -13.48 0.28 14.52
CA LEU A 94 -12.20 0.98 14.34
C LEU A 94 -11.08 0.39 15.20
N GLU A 95 -11.36 0.11 16.46
CA GLU A 95 -10.40 -0.36 17.45
C GLU A 95 -9.82 -1.73 17.06
N ALA A 96 -10.68 -2.68 16.66
CA ALA A 96 -10.24 -3.98 16.19
C ALA A 96 -9.36 -3.88 14.93
N ALA A 97 -9.69 -2.97 14.01
CA ALA A 97 -8.86 -2.72 12.83
C ALA A 97 -7.49 -2.10 13.20
N GLN A 98 -7.45 -1.20 14.19
CA GLN A 98 -6.21 -0.61 14.68
C GLN A 98 -5.30 -1.65 15.34
N GLU A 99 -5.84 -2.51 16.21
CA GLU A 99 -5.10 -3.63 16.79
C GLU A 99 -4.56 -4.58 15.71
N CYS A 100 -5.40 -4.90 14.72
CA CYS A 100 -5.01 -5.70 13.58
C CYS A 100 -3.83 -5.09 12.81
N SER A 101 -3.82 -3.75 12.67
CA SER A 101 -2.73 -3.03 12.01
C SER A 101 -1.42 -3.08 12.77
N ALA A 102 -1.47 -3.01 14.09
CA ALA A 102 -0.29 -3.08 14.95
C ALA A 102 0.38 -4.47 14.95
N GLN A 103 -0.35 -5.51 14.54
CA GLN A 103 0.14 -6.90 14.51
C GLN A 103 0.60 -7.37 13.12
N ARG A 104 0.36 -6.58 12.06
CA ARG A 104 0.48 -7.06 10.67
C ARG A 104 1.91 -7.03 10.12
N VAL A 105 2.76 -6.14 10.63
CA VAL A 105 4.14 -5.90 10.17
C VAL A 105 5.05 -5.61 11.34
#